data_AF-A0A934BVC6-F1
#
_entry.id   AF-A0A934BVC6-F1
#
_cell.length_a   1.000
_cell.length_b   1.000
_cell.length_c   1.000
_cell.angle_alpha   90.00
_cell.angle_beta   90.00
_cell.angle_gamma   90.00
#
_symmetry.space_group_name_H-M   'P 1'
#
loop_
_entity.id
_entity.type
_entity.pdbx_description
1 polymer ?
#
loop_
_entity_poly.entity_id
_entity_poly.type
_entity_poly.pdbx_seq_one_letter_code
_entity_poly.pdbx_strand_id
1 'polypeptide(L)'
;MKSEKFGKSEEAMTQFIEKRPTAVSVIGWFWIIAGGFLALAAGTSLLHRPNESVVNDAAKQHAFLGMAARCYAVSGVLLLTTGATAIVSGIAFLRLRKWGRTALEVISWLAVAYITVAVVGMIAMMSFYLSGVSVLFGILLAGISGAFYWVPLGFIIRSLRSKKVRDAVASPPRVTP
;
A
#
# COMPACT_ATOMS: atom_id res chain seq x y z
N MET A 1 9.41 -55.39 -14.68
CA MET A 1 8.52 -54.95 -13.58
C MET A 1 9.21 -54.01 -12.57
N LYS A 2 10.17 -53.16 -13.01
CA LYS A 2 10.99 -52.29 -12.12
C LYS A 2 10.93 -50.79 -12.47
N SER A 3 10.19 -50.41 -13.52
CA SER A 3 10.11 -49.01 -14.00
C SER A 3 8.98 -48.18 -13.37
N GLU A 4 7.94 -48.82 -12.79
CA GLU A 4 6.81 -48.08 -12.18
C GLU A 4 7.17 -47.35 -10.88
N LYS A 5 8.23 -47.78 -10.16
CA LYS A 5 8.63 -47.12 -8.90
C LYS A 5 9.35 -45.79 -9.09
N PHE A 6 9.97 -45.55 -10.25
CA PHE A 6 10.71 -44.30 -10.50
C PHE A 6 9.76 -43.13 -10.84
N GLY A 7 8.70 -43.38 -11.60
CA GLY A 7 7.72 -42.33 -11.96
C GLY A 7 6.97 -41.74 -10.75
N LYS A 8 6.60 -42.58 -9.77
CA LYS A 8 5.97 -42.10 -8.52
C LYS A 8 6.90 -41.24 -7.66
N SER A 9 8.22 -41.42 -7.77
CA SER A 9 9.18 -40.58 -7.03
C SER A 9 9.34 -39.20 -7.65
N GLU A 10 9.26 -39.09 -8.98
CA GLU A 10 9.33 -37.79 -9.68
C GLU A 10 8.07 -36.94 -9.48
N GLU A 11 6.88 -37.56 -9.52
CA GLU A 11 5.62 -36.87 -9.23
C GLU A 11 5.55 -36.42 -7.77
N ALA A 12 6.02 -37.24 -6.83
CA ALA A 12 6.15 -36.83 -5.43
C ALA A 12 7.18 -35.70 -5.26
N MET A 13 8.32 -35.76 -5.94
CA MET A 13 9.39 -34.76 -5.82
C MET A 13 9.02 -33.42 -6.46
N THR A 14 8.22 -33.41 -7.52
CA THR A 14 7.63 -32.18 -8.09
C THR A 14 6.51 -31.62 -7.21
N GLN A 15 5.76 -32.46 -6.50
CA GLN A 15 4.75 -32.03 -5.53
C GLN A 15 5.36 -31.38 -4.27
N PHE A 16 6.60 -31.72 -3.90
CA PHE A 16 7.30 -31.15 -2.74
C PHE A 16 7.86 -29.73 -2.96
N ILE A 17 7.93 -29.24 -4.20
CA ILE A 17 8.29 -27.86 -4.52
C ILE A 17 7.04 -27.14 -5.02
N GLU A 18 6.04 -27.01 -4.15
CA GLU A 18 4.93 -26.10 -4.41
C GLU A 18 5.46 -24.66 -4.30
N LYS A 19 6.05 -24.19 -5.41
CA LYS A 19 6.70 -22.89 -5.54
C LYS A 19 5.70 -21.81 -5.16
N ARG A 20 6.08 -20.96 -4.20
CA ARG A 20 5.24 -19.82 -3.76
C ARG A 20 4.71 -19.06 -4.99
N PRO A 21 3.40 -18.77 -5.06
CA PRO A 21 2.85 -18.05 -6.19
C PRO A 21 3.58 -16.72 -6.40
N THR A 22 4.04 -16.43 -7.61
CA THR A 22 4.78 -15.19 -7.93
C THR A 22 4.04 -13.93 -7.44
N ALA A 23 2.70 -13.92 -7.53
CA ALA A 23 1.86 -12.84 -7.03
C ALA A 23 2.05 -12.56 -5.53
N VAL A 24 2.21 -13.60 -4.71
CA VAL A 24 2.44 -13.44 -3.25
C VAL A 24 3.77 -12.72 -3.01
N SER A 25 4.82 -13.14 -3.73
CA SER A 25 6.15 -12.54 -3.63
C SER A 25 6.12 -11.07 -4.07
N VAL A 26 5.53 -10.77 -5.23
CA VAL A 26 5.47 -9.40 -5.77
C VAL A 26 4.68 -8.47 -4.84
N ILE A 27 3.50 -8.88 -4.38
CA ILE A 27 2.66 -8.07 -3.48
C ILE A 27 3.35 -7.85 -2.13
N GLY A 28 3.95 -8.90 -1.56
CA GLY A 28 4.66 -8.80 -0.29
C GLY A 28 5.84 -7.82 -0.36
N TRP A 29 6.67 -7.94 -1.39
CA TRP A 29 7.80 -7.01 -1.58
C TRP A 29 7.35 -5.59 -1.90
N PHE A 30 6.31 -5.41 -2.72
CA PHE A 30 5.74 -4.10 -3.00
C PHE A 30 5.36 -3.36 -1.72
N TRP A 31 4.64 -4.02 -0.80
CA TRP A 31 4.22 -3.40 0.46
C TRP A 31 5.37 -3.19 1.45
N ILE A 32 6.39 -4.05 1.45
CA ILE A 32 7.60 -3.84 2.26
C ILE A 32 8.35 -2.60 1.78
N ILE A 33 8.57 -2.46 0.47
CA ILE A 33 9.27 -1.32 -0.13
C ILE A 33 8.46 -0.04 0.08
N ALA A 34 7.16 -0.06 -0.24
CA ALA A 34 6.26 1.08 -0.03
C ALA A 34 6.19 1.49 1.46
N GLY A 35 6.08 0.52 2.37
CA GLY A 35 6.12 0.77 3.81
C GLY A 35 7.43 1.37 4.28
N GLY A 36 8.56 0.95 3.70
CA GLY A 36 9.87 1.55 3.92
C GLY A 36 9.91 3.02 3.48
N PHE A 37 9.42 3.34 2.29
CA PHE A 37 9.31 4.73 1.83
C PHE A 37 8.39 5.57 2.72
N LEU A 38 7.27 5.02 3.18
CA LEU A 38 6.38 5.70 4.13
C LEU A 38 7.07 6.00 5.45
N ALA A 39 7.83 5.04 5.99
CA ALA A 39 8.58 5.24 7.23
C ALA A 39 9.68 6.30 7.08
N LEU A 40 10.38 6.33 5.93
CA LEU A 40 11.38 7.36 5.64
C LEU A 40 10.73 8.74 5.50
N ALA A 41 9.62 8.85 4.77
CA ALA A 41 8.86 10.09 4.65
C ALA A 41 8.29 10.57 6.00
N ALA A 42 7.90 9.64 6.86
CA ALA A 42 7.48 9.95 8.21
C ALA A 42 8.64 10.50 9.05
N GLY A 43 9.83 9.88 8.93
CA GLY A 43 11.05 10.34 9.58
C GLY A 43 11.41 11.76 9.18
N THR A 44 11.42 12.07 7.88
CA THR A 44 11.69 13.44 7.41
C THR A 44 10.64 14.42 7.90
N SER A 45 9.35 14.04 7.88
CA SER A 45 8.26 14.87 8.40
C SER A 45 8.39 15.14 9.91
N LEU A 46 8.75 14.15 10.71
CA LEU A 46 8.89 14.31 12.16
C LEU A 46 10.14 15.14 12.55
N LEU A 47 11.21 15.03 11.75
CA LEU A 47 12.42 15.84 11.94
C LEU A 47 12.22 17.29 11.49
N HIS A 48 11.39 17.52 10.47
CA HIS A 48 11.10 18.84 9.93
C HIS A 48 9.88 19.45 10.63
N ARG A 49 10.06 19.91 11.87
CA ARG A 49 9.01 20.66 12.56
C ARG A 49 8.82 22.03 11.90
N PRO A 50 7.60 22.39 11.45
CA PRO A 50 7.35 23.71 10.90
C PRO A 50 7.60 24.77 11.98
N ASN A 51 8.23 25.88 11.59
CA ASN A 51 8.48 27.00 12.49
C ASN A 51 7.14 27.57 12.97
N GLU A 52 6.98 27.75 14.29
CA GLU A 52 5.72 28.21 14.89
C GLU A 52 5.26 29.56 14.36
N SER A 53 6.18 30.45 13.98
CA SER A 53 5.84 31.74 13.36
C SER A 53 5.09 31.55 12.03
N VAL A 54 5.59 30.64 11.19
CA VAL A 54 4.97 30.29 9.90
C VAL A 54 3.61 29.64 10.09
N VAL A 55 3.47 28.76 11.10
CA VAL A 55 2.19 28.13 11.43
C VAL A 55 1.16 29.17 11.89
N ASN A 56 1.57 30.10 12.74
CA ASN A 56 0.69 31.13 13.27
C ASN A 56 0.26 32.14 12.20
N ASP A 57 1.13 32.49 11.26
CA ASP A 57 0.80 33.38 10.16
C ASP A 57 -0.11 32.70 9.13
N ALA A 58 0.13 31.42 8.82
CA ALA A 58 -0.76 30.62 7.96
C ALA A 58 -2.15 30.45 8.60
N ALA A 59 -2.23 30.25 9.91
CA ALA A 59 -3.50 30.12 10.64
C ALA A 59 -4.35 31.39 10.60
N LYS A 60 -3.71 32.58 10.59
CA LYS A 60 -4.40 33.87 10.47
C LYS A 60 -4.97 34.09 9.08
N GLN A 61 -4.29 33.62 8.03
CA GLN A 61 -4.74 33.78 6.65
C GLN A 61 -5.82 32.76 6.27
N HIS A 62 -5.62 31.49 6.67
CA HIS A 62 -6.57 30.41 6.38
C HIS A 62 -6.65 29.43 7.56
N ALA A 63 -7.81 29.36 8.21
CA ALA A 63 -8.04 28.48 9.35
C ALA A 63 -7.70 26.99 9.06
N PHE A 64 -7.94 26.55 7.81
CA PHE A 64 -7.58 25.20 7.37
C PHE A 64 -6.07 24.95 7.35
N LEU A 65 -5.26 25.90 6.87
CA LEU A 65 -3.79 25.76 6.84
C LEU A 65 -3.21 25.72 8.26
N GLY A 66 -3.75 26.53 9.17
CA GLY A 66 -3.39 26.49 10.59
C GLY A 66 -3.70 25.15 11.24
N MET A 67 -4.87 24.56 10.94
CA MET A 67 -5.23 23.23 11.43
C MET A 67 -4.34 22.13 10.83
N ALA A 68 -4.10 22.17 9.51
CA ALA A 68 -3.24 21.21 8.82
C ALA A 68 -1.81 21.21 9.38
N ALA A 69 -1.25 22.39 9.67
CA ALA A 69 0.07 22.53 10.26
C ALA A 69 0.14 21.97 11.69
N ARG A 70 -0.91 22.14 12.51
CA ARG A 70 -0.99 21.54 13.86
C ARG A 70 -1.12 20.02 13.81
N CYS A 71 -1.81 19.50 12.79
CA CYS A 71 -1.93 18.06 12.56
C CYS A 71 -0.69 17.43 11.92
N TYR A 72 0.36 18.20 11.61
CA TYR A 72 1.53 17.70 10.90
C TYR A 72 2.32 16.65 11.69
N ALA A 73 2.47 16.83 13.00
CA ALA A 73 3.10 15.80 13.85
C ALA A 73 2.25 14.52 13.91
N VAL A 74 0.92 14.67 13.96
CA VAL A 74 -0.02 13.55 13.99
C VAL A 74 0.04 12.78 12.66
N SER A 75 0.08 13.48 11.53
CA SER A 75 0.21 12.83 10.23
C SER A 75 1.54 12.09 10.09
N GLY A 76 2.65 12.65 10.59
CA GLY A 76 3.94 11.96 10.64
C GLY A 76 3.88 10.65 11.43
N VAL A 77 3.27 10.66 12.63
CA VAL A 77 3.08 9.44 13.44
C VAL A 77 2.20 8.43 12.70
N LEU A 78 1.08 8.86 12.13
CA LEU A 78 0.19 7.99 11.36
C LEU A 78 0.90 7.37 10.15
N LEU A 79 1.75 8.13 9.46
CA LEU A 79 2.52 7.66 8.32
C LEU A 79 3.55 6.60 8.75
N LEU A 80 4.21 6.82 9.89
CA LEU A 80 5.15 5.86 10.47
C LEU A 80 4.45 4.56 10.87
N THR A 81 3.33 4.65 11.59
CA THR A 81 2.58 3.46 12.02
C THR A 81 2.02 2.70 10.83
N THR A 82 1.56 3.41 9.79
CA THR A 82 1.08 2.79 8.55
C THR A 82 2.21 2.10 7.81
N GLY A 83 3.37 2.75 7.68
CA GLY A 83 4.57 2.16 7.06
C GLY A 83 5.06 0.92 7.79
N ALA A 84 5.16 0.96 9.11
CA ALA A 84 5.53 -0.19 9.94
C ALA A 84 4.52 -1.34 9.78
N THR A 85 3.22 -1.04 9.79
CA THR A 85 2.17 -2.05 9.61
C THR A 85 2.23 -2.68 8.22
N ALA A 86 2.51 -1.89 7.17
CA ALA A 86 2.71 -2.39 5.80
C ALA A 86 3.91 -3.33 5.70
N ILE A 87 5.04 -3.01 6.33
CA ILE A 87 6.23 -3.88 6.36
C ILE A 87 5.91 -5.19 7.10
N VAL A 88 5.35 -5.11 8.30
CA VAL A 88 5.06 -6.28 9.14
C VAL A 88 4.05 -7.20 8.47
N SER A 89 2.98 -6.64 7.88
CA SER A 89 1.99 -7.41 7.14
C SER A 89 2.55 -8.00 5.84
N GLY A 90 3.41 -7.27 5.13
CA GLY A 90 4.15 -7.76 3.97
C GLY A 90 5.02 -8.99 4.31
N ILE A 91 5.83 -8.90 5.37
CA ILE A 91 6.66 -10.02 5.85
C ILE A 91 5.78 -11.21 6.26
N ALA A 92 4.70 -10.96 7.01
CA ALA A 92 3.77 -12.00 7.42
C ALA A 92 3.07 -12.68 6.23
N PHE A 93 2.73 -11.90 5.20
CA PHE A 93 2.13 -12.39 3.97
C PHE A 93 3.13 -13.22 3.14
N LEU A 94 4.40 -12.81 3.06
CA LEU A 94 5.46 -13.63 2.46
C LEU A 94 5.64 -14.96 3.21
N ARG A 95 5.38 -15.00 4.51
CA ARG A 95 5.34 -16.22 5.34
C ARG A 95 4.01 -16.96 5.26
N LEU A 96 3.14 -16.63 4.31
CA LEU A 96 1.83 -17.24 4.08
C LEU A 96 0.91 -17.22 5.31
N ARG A 97 1.04 -16.22 6.19
CA ARG A 97 0.16 -16.07 7.35
C ARG A 97 -1.20 -15.50 6.95
N LYS A 98 -2.29 -16.14 7.39
CA LYS A 98 -3.69 -15.73 7.14
C LYS A 98 -3.95 -14.25 7.47
N TRP A 99 -3.49 -13.80 8.63
CA TRP A 99 -3.70 -12.41 9.06
C TRP A 99 -2.91 -11.39 8.22
N GLY A 100 -1.76 -11.77 7.66
CA GLY A 100 -0.96 -10.89 6.79
C GLY A 100 -1.72 -10.51 5.51
N ARG A 101 -2.43 -11.47 4.93
CA ARG A 101 -3.32 -11.24 3.77
C ARG A 101 -4.45 -10.26 4.12
N THR A 102 -5.14 -10.48 5.24
CA THR A 102 -6.24 -9.62 5.66
C THR A 102 -5.76 -8.21 5.96
N ALA A 103 -4.61 -8.06 6.64
CA ALA A 103 -4.02 -6.75 6.91
C ALA A 103 -3.67 -6.01 5.62
N LEU A 104 -3.01 -6.66 4.66
CA LEU A 104 -2.72 -6.05 3.36
C LEU A 104 -3.96 -5.66 2.58
N GLU A 105 -5.03 -6.45 2.65
CA GLU A 105 -6.30 -6.11 2.01
C GLU A 105 -6.90 -4.84 2.64
N VAL A 106 -6.93 -4.75 3.97
CA VAL A 106 -7.42 -3.56 4.70
C VAL A 106 -6.58 -2.33 4.38
N ILE A 107 -5.25 -2.43 4.43
CA ILE A 107 -4.34 -1.32 4.10
C ILE A 107 -4.52 -0.90 2.63
N SER A 108 -4.73 -1.83 1.71
CA SER A 108 -4.98 -1.52 0.29
C SER A 108 -6.28 -0.72 0.12
N TRP A 109 -7.35 -1.08 0.83
CA TRP A 109 -8.61 -0.33 0.81
C TRP A 109 -8.46 1.06 1.42
N LEU A 110 -7.75 1.18 2.54
CA LEU A 110 -7.44 2.47 3.15
C LEU A 110 -6.61 3.35 2.21
N ALA A 111 -5.64 2.78 1.50
CA ALA A 111 -4.86 3.49 0.50
C ALA A 111 -5.72 3.99 -0.66
N VAL A 112 -6.63 3.15 -1.18
CA VAL A 112 -7.58 3.57 -2.23
C VAL A 112 -8.45 4.73 -1.73
N ALA A 113 -9.04 4.62 -0.53
CA ALA A 113 -9.87 5.66 0.05
C ALA A 113 -9.09 6.98 0.22
N TYR A 114 -7.87 6.90 0.74
CA TYR A 114 -6.97 8.04 0.91
C TYR A 114 -6.64 8.72 -0.42
N ILE A 115 -6.25 7.95 -1.45
CA ILE A 115 -5.95 8.48 -2.79
C ILE A 115 -7.19 9.15 -3.38
N THR A 116 -8.38 8.58 -3.19
CA THR A 116 -9.63 9.18 -3.66
C THR A 116 -9.90 10.51 -3.00
N VAL A 117 -9.78 10.60 -1.68
CA VAL A 117 -9.93 11.88 -0.97
C VAL A 117 -8.89 12.90 -1.44
N ALA A 118 -7.64 12.47 -1.65
CA ALA A 118 -6.57 13.34 -2.13
C ALA A 118 -6.84 13.87 -3.55
N VAL A 119 -7.27 13.01 -4.47
CA VAL A 119 -7.60 13.39 -5.86
C VAL A 119 -8.80 14.35 -5.89
N VAL A 120 -9.87 14.06 -5.14
CA VAL A 120 -11.04 14.93 -5.04
C VAL A 120 -10.66 16.28 -4.43
N GLY A 121 -9.87 16.28 -3.36
CA GLY A 121 -9.38 17.50 -2.71
C GLY A 121 -8.51 18.34 -3.65
N MET A 122 -7.61 17.70 -4.41
CA MET A 122 -6.79 18.35 -5.42
C MET A 122 -7.64 18.97 -6.53
N ILE A 123 -8.65 18.25 -7.04
CA ILE A 123 -9.57 18.78 -8.06
C ILE A 123 -10.34 19.99 -7.52
N ALA A 124 -10.87 19.90 -6.30
CA ALA A 124 -11.59 21.01 -5.66
C ALA A 124 -10.70 22.23 -5.47
N MET A 125 -9.46 22.03 -5.01
CA MET A 125 -8.47 23.08 -4.84
C MET A 125 -8.13 23.75 -6.19
N MET A 126 -7.82 22.96 -7.22
CA MET A 126 -7.52 23.50 -8.55
C MET A 126 -8.70 24.26 -9.16
N SER A 127 -9.93 23.79 -8.91
CA SER A 127 -11.15 24.48 -9.37
C SER A 127 -11.36 25.83 -8.69
N PHE A 128 -10.76 26.05 -7.51
CA PHE A 128 -10.84 27.32 -6.80
C PHE A 128 -9.78 28.33 -7.29
N TYR A 129 -8.57 27.85 -7.61
CA TYR A 129 -7.43 28.73 -7.94
C TYR A 129 -7.22 28.95 -9.45
N LEU A 130 -7.70 28.04 -10.29
CA LEU A 130 -7.54 28.12 -11.74
C LEU A 130 -8.89 28.45 -12.39
N SER A 131 -8.86 28.96 -13.62
CA SER A 131 -10.05 29.21 -14.42
C SER A 131 -9.86 28.78 -15.88
N GLY A 132 -10.98 28.57 -16.59
CA GLY A 132 -10.99 28.21 -18.01
C GLY A 132 -10.27 26.88 -18.31
N VAL A 133 -9.44 26.88 -19.37
CA VAL A 133 -8.75 25.68 -19.88
C VAL A 133 -7.76 25.10 -18.86
N SER A 134 -7.19 25.93 -17.99
CA SER A 134 -6.23 25.50 -16.97
C SER A 134 -6.87 24.56 -15.93
N VAL A 135 -8.15 24.74 -15.61
CA VAL A 135 -8.89 23.83 -14.71
C VAL A 135 -9.05 22.46 -15.35
N LEU A 136 -9.43 22.41 -16.64
CA LEU A 136 -9.59 21.15 -17.37
C LEU A 136 -8.28 20.36 -17.41
N PHE A 137 -7.16 21.06 -17.64
CA PHE A 137 -5.83 20.44 -17.60
C PHE A 137 -5.48 19.93 -16.19
N GLY A 138 -5.78 20.71 -15.14
CA GLY A 138 -5.57 20.29 -13.75
C GLY A 138 -6.38 19.05 -13.37
N ILE A 139 -7.65 18.97 -13.78
CA ILE A 139 -8.52 17.80 -13.58
C ILE A 139 -7.96 16.58 -14.31
N LEU A 140 -7.52 16.74 -15.56
CA LEU A 140 -6.91 15.66 -16.34
C LEU A 140 -5.66 15.11 -15.65
N LEU A 141 -4.76 15.98 -15.18
CA LEU A 141 -3.56 15.58 -14.45
C LEU A 141 -3.89 14.89 -13.12
N ALA A 142 -4.88 15.38 -12.37
CA ALA A 142 -5.35 14.73 -11.15
C ALA A 142 -5.90 13.33 -11.44
N GLY A 143 -6.67 13.17 -12.51
CA GLY A 143 -7.23 11.90 -12.96
C GLY A 143 -6.15 10.89 -13.37
N ILE A 144 -5.17 11.31 -14.16
CA ILE A 144 -4.02 10.47 -14.55
C ILE A 144 -3.22 10.04 -13.33
N SER A 145 -2.94 10.99 -12.42
CA SER A 145 -2.23 10.71 -11.18
C SER A 145 -3.01 9.70 -10.32
N GLY A 146 -4.32 9.87 -10.16
CA GLY A 146 -5.18 8.93 -9.45
C GLY A 146 -5.16 7.53 -10.08
N ALA A 147 -5.31 7.44 -11.41
CA ALA A 147 -5.28 6.17 -12.13
C ALA A 147 -3.96 5.42 -11.95
N PHE A 148 -2.84 6.13 -11.93
CA PHE A 148 -1.51 5.55 -11.70
C PHE A 148 -1.42 4.79 -10.37
N TYR A 149 -2.12 5.25 -9.32
CA TYR A 149 -2.15 4.57 -8.04
C TYR A 149 -3.32 3.57 -7.90
N TRP A 150 -4.51 3.90 -8.42
CA TRP A 150 -5.69 3.03 -8.32
C TRP A 150 -5.55 1.72 -9.10
N VAL A 151 -4.93 1.74 -10.28
CA VAL A 151 -4.82 0.54 -11.13
C VAL A 151 -3.97 -0.55 -10.45
N PRO A 152 -2.73 -0.28 -9.98
CA PRO A 152 -1.96 -1.26 -9.23
C PRO A 152 -2.67 -1.74 -7.95
N LEU A 153 -3.28 -0.83 -7.18
CA LEU A 153 -3.99 -1.20 -5.96
C LEU A 153 -5.22 -2.09 -6.24
N GLY A 154 -5.99 -1.78 -7.28
CA GLY A 154 -7.10 -2.62 -7.73
C GLY A 154 -6.64 -4.01 -8.12
N PHE A 155 -5.50 -4.12 -8.82
CA PHE A 155 -4.89 -5.40 -9.16
C PHE A 155 -4.43 -6.18 -7.91
N ILE A 156 -3.83 -5.50 -6.94
CA ILE A 156 -3.41 -6.11 -5.66
C ILE A 156 -4.63 -6.64 -4.90
N ILE A 157 -5.68 -5.83 -4.72
CA ILE A 157 -6.91 -6.24 -4.01
C ILE A 157 -7.55 -7.45 -4.71
N ARG A 158 -7.67 -7.40 -6.04
CA ARG A 158 -8.18 -8.52 -6.83
C ARG A 158 -7.34 -9.78 -6.64
N SER A 159 -6.02 -9.64 -6.61
CA SER A 159 -5.08 -10.76 -6.42
C SER A 159 -5.16 -11.35 -5.01
N LEU A 160 -5.25 -10.53 -3.96
CA LEU A 160 -5.41 -10.95 -2.57
C LEU A 160 -6.72 -11.73 -2.32
N ARG A 161 -7.75 -11.44 -3.12
CA ARG A 161 -9.05 -12.14 -3.10
C ARG A 161 -9.11 -13.39 -3.96
N SER A 162 -8.12 -13.62 -4.82
CA SER A 162 -8.11 -14.77 -5.72
C SER A 162 -8.06 -16.10 -4.95
N LYS A 163 -8.75 -17.12 -5.48
CA LYS A 163 -8.75 -18.48 -4.89
C LYS A 163 -7.33 -19.00 -4.70
N LYS A 164 -6.47 -18.84 -5.72
CA LYS A 164 -5.06 -19.24 -5.68
C LYS A 164 -4.29 -18.69 -4.47
N VAL A 165 -4.45 -17.41 -4.14
CA VAL A 165 -3.79 -16.82 -2.96
C VAL A 165 -4.43 -17.29 -1.66
N ARG A 166 -5.76 -17.44 -1.64
CA ARG A 166 -6.48 -17.96 -0.46
C ARG A 166 -6.07 -19.38 -0.12
N ASP A 167 -5.96 -20.25 -1.12
CA ASP A 167 -5.63 -21.66 -0.95
C ASP A 167 -4.18 -21.83 -0.49
N ALA A 168 -3.24 -21.08 -1.09
CA ALA A 168 -1.83 -21.06 -0.68
C ALA A 168 -1.61 -20.61 0.78
N VAL A 169 -2.49 -19.73 1.29
CA VAL A 169 -2.45 -19.23 2.67
C VAL A 169 -3.23 -20.15 3.63
N ALA A 170 -4.19 -20.94 3.13
CA ALA A 170 -4.97 -21.89 3.92
C ALA A 170 -4.20 -23.18 4.21
N SER A 171 -3.41 -23.64 3.25
CA SER A 171 -2.60 -24.85 3.32
C SER A 171 -1.12 -24.51 3.10
N PRO A 172 -0.45 -23.83 4.06
CA PRO A 172 0.96 -23.53 3.91
C PRO A 172 1.74 -24.86 3.79
N PRO A 173 2.71 -24.97 2.86
CA PRO A 173 3.53 -26.17 2.73
C PRO A 173 4.18 -26.46 4.08
N ARG A 174 3.99 -27.68 4.59
CA ARG A 174 4.62 -28.11 5.85
C ARG A 174 6.12 -28.16 5.61
N VAL A 175 6.84 -27.17 6.13
CA VAL A 175 8.29 -27.27 6.29
C VAL A 175 8.49 -28.20 7.49
N THR A 176 8.64 -29.49 7.23
CA THR A 176 9.16 -30.42 8.24
C THR A 176 10.60 -30.01 8.55
N PRO A 177 10.94 -29.74 9.82
CA PRO A 177 12.30 -29.35 10.21
C PRO A 177 13.31 -30.47 9.95
#